data_AF-A0A3D8PX65-F1
#
_entry.id   AF-A0A3D8PX65-F1
#
_cell.length_a   1.000
_cell.length_b   1.000
_cell.length_c   1.000
_cell.angle_alpha   90.00
_cell.angle_beta   90.00
_cell.angle_gamma   90.00
#
_symmetry.space_group_name_H-M   'P 1'
#
loop_
_entity.id
_entity.type
_entity.pdbx_description
1 polymer ?
#
loop_
_entity_poly.entity_id
_entity_poly.type
_entity_poly.pdbx_seq_one_letter_code
_entity_poly.pdbx_strand_id
1 'polypeptide(L)' 'MRFYEIDRGEINIDGHSIKHYQLNQLREKIGIMPQDTFLFSGTIMENIRYGRLVYD' A
#
# COMPACT_ATOMS: atom_id res chain seq x y z
N MET A 1 3.63 -1.20 0.39
CA MET A 1 3.61 -2.42 1.24
C MET A 1 4.60 -3.45 0.71
N ARG A 2 5.17 -4.25 1.63
CA ARG A 2 6.38 -5.08 1.47
C ARG A 2 7.60 -4.23 1.08
N PHE A 3 8.06 -3.39 2.01
CA PHE A 3 9.23 -2.53 1.85
C PHE A 3 10.56 -3.25 2.12
N TYR A 4 10.49 -4.40 2.77
CA TYR A 4 11.62 -5.25 3.12
C TYR A 4 11.28 -6.71 2.81
N GLU A 5 12.31 -7.50 2.58
CA GLU A 5 12.21 -8.95 2.53
C GLU A 5 12.34 -9.54 3.94
N ILE A 6 11.69 -10.68 4.15
CA ILE A 6 11.74 -11.38 5.44
C ILE A 6 12.85 -12.43 5.43
N ASP A 7 13.72 -12.41 6.44
CA ASP A 7 14.83 -13.35 6.54
C ASP A 7 14.38 -14.74 7.02
N ARG A 8 13.35 -14.80 7.88
CA ARG A 8 12.79 -16.04 8.45
C ARG A 8 11.29 -15.92 8.68
N GLY A 9 10.61 -17.06 8.73
CA GLY A 9 9.15 -17.16 8.89
C GLY A 9 8.37 -16.85 7.61
N GLU A 10 7.06 -16.66 7.78
CA GLU A 10 6.14 -16.35 6.69
C GLU A 10 5.06 -15.35 7.12
N ILE A 11 4.59 -14.57 6.15
CA ILE A 11 3.43 -13.69 6.31
C ILE A 11 2.40 -14.16 5.29
N ASN A 12 1.22 -14.50 5.79
CA ASN A 12 0.12 -15.01 4.99
C ASN A 12 -1.06 -14.03 5.05
N ILE A 13 -1.71 -13.81 3.91
CA ILE A 13 -3.02 -13.16 3.82
C ILE A 13 -4.00 -14.25 3.37
N ASP A 14 -5.04 -14.49 4.16
CA ASP A 14 -6.02 -15.56 3.89
C ASP A 14 -5.37 -16.93 3.65
N GLY A 15 -4.33 -17.26 4.42
CA GLY A 15 -3.59 -18.53 4.30
C GLY A 15 -2.62 -18.60 3.12
N HIS A 16 -2.51 -17.55 2.30
CA HIS A 16 -1.61 -17.51 1.15
C HIS A 16 -0.40 -16.62 1.44
N SER A 17 0.82 -17.14 1.22
CA SER A 17 2.03 -16.37 1.45
C SER A 17 2.09 -15.12 0.58
N ILE A 18 2.39 -13.97 1.19
CA ILE A 18 2.58 -12.70 0.47
C ILE A 18 3.73 -12.76 -0.54
N LYS A 19 4.63 -13.75 -0.41
CA LYS A 19 5.73 -14.00 -1.36
C LYS A 19 5.24 -14.37 -2.76
N HIS A 20 4.03 -14.93 -2.88
CA HIS A 20 3.45 -15.37 -4.16
C HIS A 20 2.61 -14.30 -4.85
N TYR A 21 2.35 -13.16 -4.20
CA TYR A 21 1.66 -12.04 -4.82
C TYR A 21 2.64 -11.20 -5.63
N GLN A 22 2.19 -10.71 -6.78
CA GLN A 22 2.87 -9.58 -7.41
C GLN A 22 2.73 -8.34 -6.52
N LEU A 23 3.77 -7.52 -6.47
CA LEU A 23 3.86 -6.41 -5.53
C LEU A 23 2.75 -5.37 -5.71
N ASN A 24 2.31 -5.13 -6.95
CA ASN A 24 1.16 -4.27 -7.28
C ASN A 24 -0.15 -4.83 -6.73
N GLN A 25 -0.45 -6.11 -6.98
CA GLN A 25 -1.67 -6.77 -6.50
C GLN A 25 -1.78 -6.77 -4.98
N LEU A 26 -0.65 -6.96 -4.28
CA LEU A 26 -0.60 -6.86 -2.83
C LEU A 26 -0.91 -5.44 -2.35
N ARG A 27 -0.38 -4.42 -3.03
CA ARG A 27 -0.57 -3.00 -2.66
C ARG A 27 -1.98 -2.50 -2.95
N GLU A 28 -2.61 -2.96 -4.03
CA GLU A 28 -4.01 -2.61 -4.34
C GLU A 28 -5.01 -3.12 -3.29
N LYS A 29 -4.65 -4.19 -2.57
CA LYS A 29 -5.49 -4.82 -1.53
C LYS A 29 -5.28 -4.22 -0.13
N ILE A 30 -4.32 -3.31 0.06
CA ILE A 30 -3.95 -2.80 1.39
C ILE A 30 -3.88 -1.27 1.38
N GLY A 31 -4.73 -0.64 2.20
CA GLY A 31 -4.59 0.76 2.60
C GLY A 31 -3.61 0.92 3.77
N ILE A 32 -2.88 2.04 3.82
CA ILE A 32 -1.99 2.39 4.93
C ILE A 32 -2.46 3.72 5.51
N MET A 33 -2.63 3.78 6.82
CA MET A 33 -2.82 5.03 7.56
C MET A 33 -1.55 5.30 8.38
N PRO A 34 -0.64 6.17 7.92
CA PRO A 34 0.60 6.45 8.65
C PRO A 34 0.30 7.18 9.97
N GLN A 35 1.16 6.98 10.97
CA GLN A 35 1.05 7.67 12.27
C GLN A 35 1.18 9.19 12.11
N ASP A 36 2.15 9.63 11.30
CA ASP A 36 2.29 11.01 10.88
C ASP A 36 1.70 11.19 9.49
N THR A 37 0.72 12.08 9.37
CA THR A 37 0.08 12.37 8.09
C THR A 37 0.98 13.25 7.23
N PHE A 38 1.13 12.91 5.95
CA PHE A 38 1.81 13.74 4.97
C PHE A 38 0.79 14.37 4.03
N LEU A 39 0.87 15.69 3.86
CA LEU A 39 0.09 16.42 2.87
C LEU A 39 1.02 16.99 1.80
N PHE A 40 0.61 16.84 0.55
CA PHE A 40 1.25 17.53 -0.57
C PHE A 40 0.79 18.98 -0.62
N SER A 41 1.68 19.86 -1.09
CA SER A 41 1.31 21.23 -1.45
C SER A 41 0.20 21.21 -2.51
N GLY A 42 -0.94 21.81 -2.21
CA GLY A 42 -2.12 21.81 -3.07
C GLY A 42 -3.41 21.95 -2.27
N THR A 43 -4.52 21.68 -2.95
CA THR A 43 -5.87 21.68 -2.38
C THR A 43 -6.16 20.42 -1.57
N ILE A 44 -7.19 20.48 -0.73
CA ILE A 44 -7.74 19.30 -0.04
C ILE A 44 -8.18 18.23 -1.05
N MET A 45 -8.82 18.65 -2.15
CA MET A 45 -9.27 17.75 -3.22
C MET A 45 -8.10 16.97 -3.82
N GLU A 46 -6.97 17.62 -4.10
CA GLU A 46 -5.78 16.98 -4.66
C GLU A 46 -5.18 15.96 -3.68
N ASN A 47 -5.10 16.30 -2.40
CA ASN A 47 -4.64 15.39 -1.35
C ASN A 47 -5.56 14.15 -1.18
N ILE A 48 -6.89 14.32 -1.30
CA ILE A 48 -7.83 13.19 -1.25
C ILE A 48 -7.71 12.31 -2.51
N ARG A 49 -7.62 12.92 -3.70
CA ARG A 49 -7.49 12.18 -4.97
C ARG A 49 -6.20 11.34 -5.04
N TYR A 50 -5.15 11.75 -4.34
CA TYR A 50 -3.91 10.98 -4.26
C TYR A 50 -4.12 9.54 -3.78
N GLY A 51 -5.10 9.29 -2.89
CA GLY A 51 -5.40 7.95 -2.38
C GLY A 51 -5.82 6.95 -3.45
N ARG A 52 -6.24 7.41 -4.63
CA ARG A 52 -6.55 6.57 -5.79
C ARG A 52 -6.40 7.39 -7.07
N LEU A 53 -5.18 7.49 -7.59
CA LEU A 53 -4.89 8.08 -8.89
C LEU A 53 -5.36 7.14 -10.01
N VAL A 54 -6.62 7.25 -10.42
CA VAL A 54 -7.07 6.74 -11.72
C VAL A 54 -6.86 7.87 -12.72
N TYR A 55 -5.94 7.69 -13.66
CA TYR A 55 -5.92 8.47 -14.90
C TYR A 55 -6.81 7.71 -15.88
N ASP A 56 -7.88 8.36 -16.35
CA ASP A 56 -8.67 7.89 -17.50
C ASP A 56 -7.85 7.97 -18.80
#